data_AF-A0A9E4MJJ8-F1
#
_entry.id   AF-A0A9E4MJJ8-F1
#
_cell.length_a   1.000
_cell.length_b   1.000
_cell.length_c   1.000
_cell.angle_alpha   90.00
_cell.angle_beta   90.00
_cell.angle_gamma   90.00
#
_symmetry.space_group_name_H-M   'P 1'
#
loop_
_entity.id
_entity.type
_entity.pdbx_description
1 polymer ?
#
loop_
_entity_poly.entity_id
_entity_poly.type
_entity_poly.pdbx_seq_one_letter_code
_entity_poly.pdbx_strand_id
1 'polypeptide(L)'
;MNRKVSLRWALLGACTFSSLTVVGCDDDDTSMPDAATPGGPVGPMDAGADPDTGSVADTSMPATGKDPATAPKASVDRFSAAAGTLMVRDATNGLPQPNQAIDFDVGAPFITMGLGPEGQKVEYYNFDVKSTTPAPIYVLFKPGAQMPVPGQLNIIDVIPGDPGYNDFWRVHRVDVPEAYVTNTYTSVAELTAAGLVITPMDVIVNCPVVPDGSMARKRVGMGSAALVAGWFKGQVVKYFTFEERALAGATVPPSPIYVQFNVNPDQPGGGPGSGFKTEMGSSQTHNVVATLPQDAAYSPLWSVNVLDNAAFDTVKNLATAQAAPVLGAGVATVNCPVVGAQAAAEPAVPTTAAALKTFLESGGYKTFKAEPMAHASTGPHGKVRTYVNASLAAALAAGGTNHPVGAASVKELFGSNDALRGWAVLVKTEAASNGGQGFYWYEILDGSVVADGQGVGLCSSCHAAGKDYVLTPAF
;
A
#
# COMPACT_ATOMS: atom_id res chain seq x y z
N MET A 1 32.78 -15.92 -2.65
CA MET A 1 31.45 -16.23 -3.21
C MET A 1 30.36 -15.62 -2.35
N ASN A 2 29.72 -14.57 -2.90
CA ASN A 2 28.43 -13.96 -2.57
C ASN A 2 27.91 -13.94 -1.12
N ARG A 3 28.24 -12.87 -0.39
CA ARG A 3 27.33 -12.29 0.62
C ARG A 3 26.66 -11.05 0.03
N LYS A 4 25.61 -11.25 -0.78
CA LYS A 4 24.61 -10.22 -1.10
C LYS A 4 23.56 -10.22 0.02
N VAL A 5 23.96 -9.84 1.23
CA VAL A 5 22.99 -9.58 2.31
C VAL A 5 22.54 -8.12 2.17
N SER A 6 21.50 -7.96 1.37
CA SER A 6 20.43 -6.96 1.46
C SER A 6 20.79 -5.54 1.95
N LEU A 7 21.29 -4.71 1.03
CA LEU A 7 21.22 -3.24 1.14
C LEU A 7 19.77 -2.70 1.03
N ARG A 8 18.82 -3.56 0.62
CA ARG A 8 17.41 -3.22 0.37
C ARG A 8 16.61 -2.88 1.64
N TRP A 9 17.01 -3.38 2.81
CA TRP A 9 16.25 -3.14 4.05
C TRP A 9 16.69 -1.87 4.79
N ALA A 10 17.92 -1.40 4.55
CA ALA A 10 18.49 -0.19 5.15
C ALA A 10 17.85 1.12 4.64
N LEU A 11 17.52 1.19 3.34
CA LEU A 11 16.90 2.39 2.75
C LEU A 11 15.37 2.43 2.89
N LEU A 12 14.67 1.29 2.99
CA LEU A 12 13.25 1.31 3.39
C LEU A 12 13.09 1.74 4.86
N GLY A 13 14.05 1.41 5.73
CA GLY A 13 14.11 1.95 7.10
C GLY A 13 14.44 3.45 7.18
N ALA A 14 14.85 4.11 6.10
CA ALA A 14 15.12 5.55 6.11
C ALA A 14 13.83 6.39 6.11
N CYS A 15 12.68 5.80 5.78
CA CYS A 15 11.37 6.44 5.88
C CYS A 15 10.65 6.20 7.22
N THR A 16 11.19 5.34 8.09
CA THR A 16 10.60 5.03 9.40
C THR A 16 11.68 5.04 10.50
N PHE A 17 11.73 6.13 11.28
CA PHE A 17 12.48 6.16 12.53
C PHE A 17 11.55 6.13 13.74
N SER A 18 11.90 5.25 14.69
CA SER A 18 11.25 5.04 15.97
C SER A 18 11.34 6.29 16.86
N SER A 19 10.20 6.72 17.37
CA SER A 19 10.10 7.68 18.47
C SER A 19 10.57 7.02 19.77
N LEU A 20 11.71 7.45 20.30
CA LEU A 20 12.09 7.17 21.68
C LEU A 20 11.40 8.22 22.57
N THR A 21 10.50 7.76 23.44
CA THR A 21 9.89 8.57 24.50
C THR A 21 10.95 9.00 25.49
N VAL A 22 11.17 10.31 25.63
CA VAL A 22 11.91 10.88 26.76
C VAL A 22 10.98 10.91 27.97
N VAL A 23 11.34 10.15 28.99
CA VAL A 23 10.80 10.27 30.35
C VAL A 23 11.29 11.60 30.90
N GLY A 24 10.35 12.46 31.29
CA GLY A 24 10.64 13.72 31.96
C GLY A 24 11.25 13.50 33.35
N CYS A 25 12.26 14.29 33.66
CA CYS A 25 12.58 14.64 35.03
C CYS A 25 12.28 16.14 35.17
N ASP A 26 11.42 16.43 36.13
CA ASP A 26 11.20 17.75 36.71
C ASP A 26 12.53 18.36 37.17
N ASP A 27 12.63 19.69 37.09
CA ASP A 27 13.03 20.51 38.23
C ASP A 27 12.63 21.98 37.98
N ASP A 28 11.79 22.48 38.89
CA ASP A 28 11.59 23.89 39.20
C ASP A 28 12.93 24.58 39.50
N ASP A 29 13.11 25.84 39.10
CA ASP A 29 13.19 26.97 40.03
C ASP A 29 13.41 28.31 39.27
N THR A 30 13.21 29.35 40.04
CA THR A 30 12.71 30.70 39.81
C THR A 30 13.72 31.75 39.33
N SER A 31 13.11 32.88 38.92
CA SER A 31 13.55 34.27 39.13
C SER A 31 14.29 35.01 38.00
N MET A 32 13.61 36.03 37.46
CA MET A 32 14.21 37.26 36.91
C MET A 32 14.70 38.16 38.07
N PRO A 33 15.56 39.16 37.81
CA PRO A 33 15.01 40.49 37.45
C PRO A 33 15.83 41.34 36.43
N ASP A 34 15.08 42.18 35.72
CA ASP A 34 15.26 43.60 35.34
C ASP A 34 16.62 44.22 34.92
N ALA A 35 16.59 44.74 33.68
CA ALA A 35 16.86 46.11 33.20
C ALA A 35 18.00 46.99 33.76
N ALA A 36 18.86 47.49 32.85
CA ALA A 36 19.28 48.90 32.77
C ALA A 36 20.04 49.22 31.45
N THR A 37 19.57 50.25 30.74
CA THR A 37 20.26 51.05 29.69
C THR A 37 20.75 52.40 30.30
N PRO A 38 21.36 53.36 29.56
CA PRO A 38 22.48 53.34 28.61
C PRO A 38 23.54 54.46 28.93
N GLY A 39 24.66 54.52 28.19
CA GLY A 39 25.54 55.70 28.22
C GLY A 39 26.65 55.69 27.15
N GLY A 40 26.61 56.63 26.20
CA GLY A 40 27.77 57.05 25.38
C GLY A 40 28.55 58.20 26.06
N PRO A 41 29.41 59.01 25.39
CA PRO A 41 29.81 58.97 23.97
C PRO A 41 31.32 59.22 23.67
N VAL A 42 31.69 59.01 22.40
CA VAL A 42 32.74 59.59 21.50
C VAL A 42 34.12 60.10 21.99
N GLY A 43 35.17 59.74 21.22
CA GLY A 43 36.37 60.56 20.99
C GLY A 43 37.54 59.82 20.29
N PRO A 44 38.29 60.43 19.32
CA PRO A 44 38.97 59.71 18.22
C PRO A 44 40.53 59.73 18.29
N MET A 45 41.19 59.28 17.21
CA MET A 45 42.64 59.37 16.85
C MET A 45 43.48 58.13 17.25
N ASP A 46 44.45 57.59 16.50
CA ASP A 46 45.07 57.84 15.18
C ASP A 46 45.95 56.60 14.83
N ALA A 47 46.37 56.55 13.57
CA ALA A 47 47.18 55.63 12.78
C ALA A 47 48.29 54.77 13.42
N GLY A 48 48.55 53.63 12.76
CA GLY A 48 49.82 52.91 12.82
C GLY A 48 49.76 51.56 12.10
N ALA A 49 50.32 51.49 10.89
CA ALA A 49 50.48 50.27 10.10
C ALA A 49 51.80 49.55 10.45
N ASP A 50 51.76 48.21 10.53
CA ASP A 50 52.82 47.31 9.99
C ASP A 50 52.22 45.89 9.81
N PRO A 51 52.65 45.10 8.80
CA PRO A 51 51.96 43.89 8.37
C PRO A 51 52.50 42.66 9.11
N ASP A 52 51.72 42.14 10.04
CA ASP A 52 52.00 40.80 10.55
C ASP A 52 51.37 39.77 9.62
N THR A 53 52.21 38.90 9.06
CA THR A 53 51.85 37.73 8.28
C THR A 53 51.19 36.70 9.18
N GLY A 54 49.98 37.01 9.62
CA GLY A 54 49.09 36.11 10.34
C GLY A 54 48.33 35.25 9.34
N SER A 55 48.62 33.95 9.37
CA SER A 55 47.70 32.89 8.97
C SER A 55 46.26 33.32 9.22
N VAL A 56 45.48 33.54 8.15
CA VAL A 56 44.02 33.54 8.23
C VAL A 56 43.62 32.15 8.69
N ALA A 57 43.53 31.99 10.01
CA ALA A 57 42.70 30.96 10.59
C ALA A 57 41.31 31.26 10.05
N ASP A 58 40.84 30.37 9.18
CA ASP A 58 39.45 30.28 8.76
C ASP A 58 38.62 30.05 10.03
N THR A 59 38.17 31.12 10.66
CA THR A 59 37.26 31.09 11.80
C THR A 59 35.83 30.86 11.33
N SER A 60 35.62 29.96 10.35
CA SER A 60 34.29 29.43 10.09
C SER A 60 33.83 28.76 11.38
N MET A 61 32.90 29.40 12.09
CA MET A 61 32.14 28.75 13.16
C MET A 61 31.70 27.37 12.65
N PRO A 62 31.85 26.29 13.43
CA PRO A 62 31.40 24.98 12.97
C PRO A 62 29.93 25.10 12.57
N ALA A 63 29.63 24.78 11.31
CA ALA A 63 28.31 25.01 10.75
C ALA A 63 27.26 24.27 11.60
N THR A 64 26.37 25.02 12.25
CA THR A 64 25.35 24.46 13.11
C THR A 64 24.21 23.89 12.27
N GLY A 65 23.69 22.74 12.69
CA GLY A 65 22.51 22.14 12.07
C GLY A 65 21.28 23.00 12.28
N LYS A 66 20.43 23.12 11.25
CA LYS A 66 19.13 23.79 11.37
C LYS A 66 18.16 22.86 12.09
N ASP A 67 17.36 23.42 12.99
CA ASP A 67 16.35 22.65 13.73
C ASP A 67 15.03 22.58 12.93
N PRO A 68 14.59 21.37 12.50
CA PRO A 68 13.32 21.21 11.82
C PRO A 68 12.09 21.63 12.63
N ALA A 69 12.16 21.63 13.96
CA ALA A 69 11.01 21.98 14.80
C ALA A 69 10.69 23.48 14.75
N THR A 70 11.69 24.32 14.52
CA THR A 70 11.57 25.79 14.49
C THR A 70 11.66 26.39 13.09
N ALA A 71 12.02 25.60 12.09
CA ALA A 71 12.11 26.06 10.71
C ALA A 71 10.74 26.42 10.09
N PRO A 72 10.69 27.38 9.15
CA PRO A 72 9.47 27.71 8.42
C PRO A 72 8.91 26.49 7.67
N LYS A 73 7.60 26.39 7.55
CA LYS A 73 6.93 25.32 6.78
C LYS A 73 6.70 25.75 5.34
N ALA A 74 6.91 24.84 4.40
CA ALA A 74 6.61 25.04 3.00
C ALA A 74 5.09 25.10 2.77
N SER A 75 4.66 26.01 1.89
CA SER A 75 3.26 26.11 1.48
C SER A 75 2.97 25.11 0.38
N VAL A 76 2.01 24.20 0.59
CA VAL A 76 1.63 23.13 -0.35
C VAL A 76 0.19 23.30 -0.81
N ASP A 77 -0.02 23.23 -2.12
CA ASP A 77 -1.35 23.22 -2.74
C ASP A 77 -1.45 22.16 -3.84
N ARG A 78 -2.03 21.00 -3.51
CA ARG A 78 -2.17 19.87 -4.45
C ARG A 78 -3.25 20.08 -5.51
N PHE A 79 -4.15 21.05 -5.32
CA PHE A 79 -5.34 21.20 -6.16
C PHE A 79 -5.35 22.53 -6.92
N SER A 80 -4.22 23.25 -6.96
CA SER A 80 -4.05 24.38 -7.87
C SER A 80 -4.09 23.90 -9.34
N ALA A 81 -4.39 24.82 -10.26
CA ALA A 81 -4.32 24.53 -11.70
C ALA A 81 -2.90 24.15 -12.19
N ALA A 82 -1.86 24.48 -11.42
CA ALA A 82 -0.48 24.09 -11.71
C ALA A 82 -0.13 22.69 -11.19
N ALA A 83 -0.82 22.22 -10.13
CA ALA A 83 -0.53 20.94 -9.48
C ALA A 83 -1.48 19.81 -9.90
N GLY A 84 -2.77 20.11 -10.05
CA GLY A 84 -3.82 19.14 -10.36
C GLY A 84 -3.97 18.91 -11.86
N THR A 85 -4.45 17.73 -12.22
CA THR A 85 -4.89 17.40 -13.59
C THR A 85 -6.34 16.92 -13.58
N LEU A 86 -6.65 15.88 -12.80
CA LEU A 86 -8.01 15.42 -12.55
C LEU A 86 -8.64 16.14 -11.35
N MET A 87 -7.81 16.55 -10.38
CA MET A 87 -8.24 17.19 -9.15
C MET A 87 -7.85 18.67 -9.13
N VAL A 88 -8.41 19.44 -10.06
CA VAL A 88 -8.24 20.91 -10.07
C VAL A 88 -9.38 21.54 -9.26
N ARG A 89 -9.03 22.30 -8.23
CA ARG A 89 -10.01 22.98 -7.38
C ARG A 89 -10.80 24.02 -8.18
N ASP A 90 -12.11 23.95 -8.02
CA ASP A 90 -13.06 24.92 -8.57
C ASP A 90 -14.04 25.41 -7.49
N ALA A 91 -14.97 26.28 -7.86
CA ALA A 91 -15.92 26.88 -6.92
C ALA A 91 -16.95 25.90 -6.34
N THR A 92 -17.06 24.69 -6.89
CA THR A 92 -18.17 23.75 -6.66
C THR A 92 -17.73 22.40 -6.12
N ASN A 93 -16.49 21.98 -6.37
CA ASN A 93 -16.03 20.62 -6.07
C ASN A 93 -15.55 20.40 -4.63
N GLY A 94 -15.41 21.47 -3.84
CA GLY A 94 -15.10 21.38 -2.41
C GLY A 94 -13.70 20.85 -2.09
N LEU A 95 -12.78 20.81 -3.07
CA LEU A 95 -11.41 20.37 -2.82
C LEU A 95 -10.73 21.30 -1.78
N PRO A 96 -9.90 20.77 -0.87
CA PRO A 96 -9.22 21.53 0.18
C PRO A 96 -8.45 22.75 -0.35
N GLN A 97 -8.41 23.83 0.43
CA GLN A 97 -7.68 25.07 0.12
C GLN A 97 -6.14 24.89 0.24
N PRO A 98 -5.32 25.83 -0.27
CA PRO A 98 -3.88 25.81 -0.04
C PRO A 98 -3.54 25.65 1.45
N ASN A 99 -2.58 24.77 1.77
CA ASN A 99 -2.15 24.42 3.13
C ASN A 99 -3.21 23.79 4.05
N GLN A 100 -4.42 23.56 3.56
CA GLN A 100 -5.43 22.85 4.34
C GLN A 100 -5.09 21.36 4.36
N ALA A 101 -5.06 20.76 5.54
CA ALA A 101 -4.89 19.32 5.71
C ALA A 101 -5.94 18.55 4.88
N ILE A 102 -5.49 17.48 4.22
CA ILE A 102 -6.32 16.64 3.36
C ILE A 102 -6.52 15.30 4.06
N ASP A 103 -7.77 14.87 4.24
CA ASP A 103 -8.08 13.49 4.67
C ASP A 103 -8.37 12.63 3.44
N PHE A 104 -7.38 11.84 3.01
CA PHE A 104 -7.50 10.93 1.87
C PHE A 104 -8.31 9.67 2.21
N ASP A 105 -8.62 9.40 3.48
CA ASP A 105 -9.41 8.22 3.88
C ASP A 105 -10.91 8.37 3.63
N VAL A 106 -11.37 9.57 3.29
CA VAL A 106 -12.79 9.90 3.20
C VAL A 106 -13.14 10.61 1.90
N GLY A 107 -14.23 10.15 1.29
CA GLY A 107 -14.87 10.84 0.17
C GLY A 107 -14.19 10.64 -1.19
N ALA A 108 -14.96 10.93 -2.23
CA ALA A 108 -14.43 11.15 -3.55
C ALA A 108 -13.71 12.52 -3.60
N PRO A 109 -12.65 12.67 -4.41
CA PRO A 109 -12.10 11.68 -5.34
C PRO A 109 -10.90 10.88 -4.78
N PHE A 110 -10.67 10.89 -3.46
CA PHE A 110 -9.39 10.47 -2.86
C PHE A 110 -9.23 8.97 -2.67
N ILE A 111 -10.31 8.23 -2.44
CA ILE A 111 -10.28 6.79 -2.22
C ILE A 111 -11.38 6.11 -3.02
N THR A 112 -11.06 4.97 -3.64
CA THR A 112 -12.00 4.24 -4.52
C THR A 112 -11.96 2.75 -4.24
N MET A 113 -13.13 2.11 -4.30
CA MET A 113 -13.27 0.66 -4.30
C MET A 113 -13.31 0.13 -5.74
N GLY A 114 -12.49 -0.88 -6.03
CA GLY A 114 -12.46 -1.56 -7.32
C GLY A 114 -12.31 -3.07 -7.15
N LEU A 115 -11.79 -3.72 -8.19
CA LEU A 115 -11.56 -5.16 -8.28
C LEU A 115 -10.09 -5.44 -8.57
N GLY A 116 -9.55 -6.50 -7.97
CA GLY A 116 -8.24 -7.05 -8.28
C GLY A 116 -8.28 -8.05 -9.44
N PRO A 117 -7.12 -8.64 -9.80
CA PRO A 117 -7.01 -9.51 -10.97
C PRO A 117 -7.98 -10.70 -10.99
N GLU A 118 -8.31 -11.27 -9.83
CA GLU A 118 -9.24 -12.41 -9.70
C GLU A 118 -10.65 -11.98 -9.25
N GLY A 119 -10.95 -10.68 -9.23
CA GLY A 119 -12.24 -10.13 -8.82
C GLY A 119 -12.39 -9.87 -7.32
N GLN A 120 -11.33 -10.04 -6.53
CA GLN A 120 -11.30 -9.57 -5.14
C GLN A 120 -11.56 -8.07 -5.04
N LYS A 121 -12.23 -7.63 -3.97
CA LYS A 121 -12.39 -6.20 -3.72
C LYS A 121 -11.06 -5.57 -3.33
N VAL A 122 -10.74 -4.46 -3.96
CA VAL A 122 -9.56 -3.65 -3.62
C VAL A 122 -9.98 -2.23 -3.30
N GLU A 123 -9.17 -1.57 -2.49
CA GLU A 123 -9.29 -0.17 -2.14
C GLU A 123 -7.95 0.50 -2.42
N TYR A 124 -8.01 1.67 -3.06
CA TYR A 124 -6.82 2.41 -3.48
C TYR A 124 -7.05 3.90 -3.33
N TYR A 125 -5.97 4.63 -3.04
CA TYR A 125 -6.01 6.09 -3.07
C TYR A 125 -5.87 6.61 -4.51
N ASN A 126 -6.14 7.89 -4.71
CA ASN A 126 -5.85 8.61 -5.94
C ASN A 126 -5.10 9.90 -5.61
N PHE A 127 -3.83 9.98 -6.02
CA PHE A 127 -2.95 11.13 -5.86
C PHE A 127 -2.80 11.94 -7.17
N ASP A 128 -3.76 11.79 -8.08
CA ASP A 128 -3.85 12.44 -9.39
C ASP A 128 -2.82 11.90 -10.40
N VAL A 129 -2.83 12.47 -11.60
CA VAL A 129 -1.93 12.15 -12.72
C VAL A 129 -0.50 12.45 -12.33
N LYS A 130 0.40 11.52 -12.66
CA LYS A 130 1.85 11.65 -12.52
C LYS A 130 2.55 11.04 -13.73
N SER A 131 3.66 11.64 -14.13
CA SER A 131 4.50 11.09 -15.20
C SER A 131 5.29 9.88 -14.71
N THR A 132 5.88 9.13 -15.65
CA THR A 132 6.79 8.01 -15.35
C THR A 132 8.19 8.47 -14.93
N THR A 133 8.47 9.78 -14.97
CA THR A 133 9.76 10.36 -14.62
C THR A 133 9.75 10.80 -13.16
N PRO A 134 10.44 10.11 -12.24
CA PRO A 134 10.48 10.49 -10.84
C PRO A 134 11.31 11.78 -10.63
N ALA A 135 10.98 12.53 -9.59
CA ALA A 135 11.77 13.67 -9.12
C ALA A 135 12.96 13.18 -8.24
N PRO A 136 14.05 13.95 -8.08
CA PRO A 136 15.15 13.54 -7.20
C PRO A 136 14.83 13.82 -5.72
N ILE A 137 15.09 12.84 -4.84
CA ILE A 137 15.13 13.02 -3.38
C ILE A 137 16.55 12.72 -2.88
N TYR A 138 17.12 13.61 -2.08
CA TYR A 138 18.52 13.56 -1.69
C TYR A 138 18.67 13.06 -0.26
N VAL A 139 19.47 12.02 -0.08
CA VAL A 139 19.70 11.33 1.19
C VAL A 139 21.19 11.37 1.51
N LEU A 140 21.55 11.88 2.68
CA LEU A 140 22.95 12.17 3.02
C LEU A 140 23.56 11.00 3.79
N PHE A 141 24.82 10.69 3.47
CA PHE A 141 25.58 9.60 4.07
C PHE A 141 26.99 10.07 4.43
N LYS A 142 27.48 9.64 5.59
CA LYS A 142 28.89 9.78 5.95
C LYS A 142 29.78 8.89 5.07
N PRO A 143 31.09 9.17 4.97
CA PRO A 143 32.01 8.38 4.17
C PRO A 143 31.98 6.89 4.56
N GLY A 144 31.79 6.01 3.56
CA GLY A 144 31.71 4.56 3.77
C GLY A 144 30.42 4.04 4.44
N ALA A 145 29.54 4.93 4.93
CA ALA A 145 28.33 4.54 5.63
C ALA A 145 27.29 3.91 4.68
N GLN A 146 26.66 2.82 5.15
CA GLN A 146 25.56 2.14 4.46
C GLN A 146 24.17 2.66 4.89
N MET A 147 24.10 3.38 6.01
CA MET A 147 22.88 4.00 6.53
C MET A 147 22.96 5.52 6.38
N PRO A 148 21.83 6.21 6.17
CA PRO A 148 21.78 7.66 6.15
C PRO A 148 22.26 8.29 7.46
N VAL A 149 22.67 9.55 7.42
CA VAL A 149 23.00 10.35 8.61
C VAL A 149 21.79 10.38 9.56
N PRO A 150 21.90 9.90 10.80
CA PRO A 150 20.78 9.90 11.74
C PRO A 150 20.23 11.31 12.00
N GLY A 151 18.89 11.42 12.02
CA GLY A 151 18.17 12.68 12.25
C GLY A 151 18.21 13.69 11.08
N GLN A 152 18.92 13.37 9.99
CA GLN A 152 18.92 14.19 8.79
C GLN A 152 17.60 14.02 8.06
N LEU A 153 16.90 15.11 7.79
CA LEU A 153 15.75 15.06 6.89
C LEU A 153 16.21 14.94 5.44
N ASN A 154 15.50 14.14 4.65
CA ASN A 154 15.70 14.07 3.20
C ASN A 154 15.45 15.45 2.57
N ILE A 155 16.23 15.79 1.54
CA ILE A 155 16.11 17.07 0.85
C ILE A 155 15.39 16.86 -0.48
N ILE A 156 14.42 17.72 -0.81
CA ILE A 156 13.75 17.81 -2.11
C ILE A 156 13.82 19.25 -2.63
N ASP A 157 13.61 19.45 -3.92
CA ASP A 157 13.70 20.79 -4.56
C ASP A 157 12.44 21.23 -5.32
N VAL A 158 11.43 20.36 -5.34
CA VAL A 158 10.14 20.59 -6.00
C VAL A 158 9.00 20.17 -5.09
N ILE A 159 7.88 20.90 -5.14
CA ILE A 159 6.62 20.58 -4.46
C ILE A 159 5.45 20.63 -5.46
N PRO A 160 4.22 20.17 -5.12
CA PRO A 160 3.09 20.22 -6.05
C PRO A 160 2.89 21.61 -6.65
N GLY A 161 2.86 21.69 -7.99
CA GLY A 161 2.78 22.94 -8.76
C GLY A 161 4.12 23.39 -9.35
N ASP A 162 5.25 22.92 -8.83
CA ASP A 162 6.56 23.18 -9.41
C ASP A 162 6.78 22.32 -10.69
N PRO A 163 7.41 22.88 -11.74
CA PRO A 163 7.84 22.10 -12.89
C PRO A 163 8.72 20.92 -12.48
N GLY A 164 8.35 19.71 -12.92
CA GLY A 164 9.09 18.49 -12.61
C GLY A 164 8.75 17.84 -11.27
N TYR A 165 7.79 18.37 -10.51
CA TYR A 165 7.26 17.68 -9.34
C TYR A 165 6.68 16.31 -9.70
N ASN A 166 6.99 15.31 -8.89
CA ASN A 166 6.38 13.99 -8.95
C ASN A 166 6.23 13.44 -7.52
N ASP A 167 5.20 12.63 -7.27
CA ASP A 167 5.07 11.90 -6.00
C ASP A 167 6.08 10.74 -5.92
N PHE A 168 6.57 10.28 -7.07
CA PHE A 168 7.64 9.30 -7.15
C PHE A 168 8.99 9.98 -7.13
N TRP A 169 9.87 9.50 -6.25
CA TRP A 169 11.20 10.05 -6.07
C TRP A 169 12.28 9.02 -6.34
N ARG A 170 13.26 9.37 -7.17
CA ARG A 170 14.48 8.60 -7.29
C ARG A 170 15.43 9.04 -6.19
N VAL A 171 15.93 8.08 -5.42
CA VAL A 171 16.88 8.36 -4.34
C VAL A 171 18.24 8.73 -4.92
N HIS A 172 18.78 9.86 -4.46
CA HIS A 172 20.11 10.34 -4.77
C HIS A 172 20.95 10.33 -3.49
N ARG A 173 22.01 9.53 -3.48
CA ARG A 173 22.97 9.49 -2.39
C ARG A 173 23.83 10.75 -2.45
N VAL A 174 23.99 11.41 -1.31
CA VAL A 174 24.89 12.56 -1.15
C VAL A 174 25.95 12.18 -0.11
N ASP A 175 27.22 12.17 -0.53
CA ASP A 175 28.32 11.89 0.38
C ASP A 175 28.75 13.19 1.07
N VAL A 176 28.58 13.24 2.39
CA VAL A 176 28.99 14.38 3.23
C VAL A 176 30.31 14.10 3.95
N PRO A 177 31.07 15.13 4.36
CA PRO A 177 32.31 14.95 5.12
C PRO A 177 32.07 14.24 6.47
N GLU A 178 33.12 13.63 7.04
CA GLU A 178 33.02 12.96 8.35
C GLU A 178 32.59 13.92 9.47
N ALA A 179 33.03 15.18 9.39
CA ALA A 179 32.69 16.25 10.32
C ALA A 179 31.28 16.84 10.11
N TYR A 180 30.48 16.30 9.18
CA TYR A 180 29.14 16.79 8.90
C TYR A 180 28.23 16.75 10.13
N VAL A 181 27.55 17.87 10.38
CA VAL A 181 26.52 18.02 11.41
C VAL A 181 25.15 17.87 10.76
N THR A 182 24.29 17.06 11.38
CA THR A 182 22.93 16.79 10.89
C THR A 182 22.16 18.09 10.66
N ASN A 183 21.43 18.15 9.54
CA ASN A 183 20.62 19.29 9.08
C ASN A 183 21.39 20.60 8.82
N THR A 184 22.71 20.56 8.64
CA THR A 184 23.45 21.73 8.13
C THR A 184 23.00 22.10 6.72
N TYR A 185 22.89 21.10 5.82
CA TYR A 185 22.34 21.29 4.49
C TYR A 185 20.84 20.96 4.45
N THR A 186 20.07 21.87 3.84
CA THR A 186 18.60 21.87 3.85
C THR A 186 18.00 22.25 2.49
N SER A 187 18.82 22.30 1.45
CA SER A 187 18.40 22.62 0.09
C SER A 187 19.41 22.08 -0.92
N VAL A 188 18.95 21.79 -2.15
CA VAL A 188 19.83 21.32 -3.23
C VAL A 188 20.84 22.40 -3.64
N ALA A 189 20.46 23.68 -3.53
CA ALA A 189 21.36 24.80 -3.75
C ALA A 189 22.56 24.77 -2.79
N GLU A 190 22.34 24.47 -1.50
CA GLU A 190 23.42 24.32 -0.52
C GLU A 190 24.31 23.08 -0.82
N LEU A 191 23.71 21.95 -1.20
CA LEU A 191 24.48 20.76 -1.61
C LEU A 191 25.40 21.05 -2.80
N THR A 192 24.88 21.80 -3.78
CA THR A 192 25.58 22.18 -5.00
C THR A 192 26.69 23.19 -4.70
N ALA A 193 26.40 24.21 -3.90
CA ALA A 193 27.38 25.22 -3.48
C ALA A 193 28.53 24.61 -2.67
N ALA A 194 28.23 23.57 -1.87
CA ALA A 194 29.23 22.81 -1.13
C ALA A 194 30.05 21.82 -2.00
N GLY A 195 29.72 21.66 -3.28
CA GLY A 195 30.44 20.78 -4.20
C GLY A 195 30.37 19.29 -3.82
N LEU A 196 29.29 18.87 -3.15
CA LEU A 196 29.15 17.49 -2.68
C LEU A 196 28.93 16.51 -3.84
N VAL A 197 29.42 15.27 -3.66
CA VAL A 197 29.20 14.20 -4.63
C VAL A 197 27.77 13.68 -4.49
N ILE A 198 27.01 13.77 -5.59
CA ILE A 198 25.62 13.30 -5.66
C ILE A 198 25.56 12.15 -6.66
N THR A 199 25.16 10.97 -6.19
CA THR A 199 25.08 9.74 -7.00
C THR A 199 23.63 9.25 -7.05
N PRO A 200 22.98 9.18 -8.23
CA PRO A 200 21.65 8.62 -8.33
C PRO A 200 21.67 7.11 -8.03
N MET A 201 20.70 6.64 -7.25
CA MET A 201 20.54 5.23 -6.91
C MET A 201 19.48 4.57 -7.79
N ASP A 202 19.44 3.24 -7.77
CA ASP A 202 18.42 2.43 -8.44
C ASP A 202 17.22 2.13 -7.51
N VAL A 203 16.78 3.16 -6.78
CA VAL A 203 15.71 3.06 -5.79
C VAL A 203 14.71 4.19 -6.04
N ILE A 204 13.44 3.82 -6.17
CA ILE A 204 12.32 4.74 -6.29
C ILE A 204 11.40 4.56 -5.08
N VAL A 205 10.95 5.67 -4.51
CA VAL A 205 9.99 5.72 -3.40
C VAL A 205 8.74 6.50 -3.80
N ASN A 206 7.58 6.10 -3.30
CA ASN A 206 6.32 6.83 -3.49
C ASN A 206 6.05 7.69 -2.25
N CYS A 207 6.33 8.98 -2.37
CA CYS A 207 6.21 9.93 -1.27
C CYS A 207 5.44 11.19 -1.68
N PRO A 208 4.10 11.13 -1.79
CA PRO A 208 3.30 12.30 -2.13
C PRO A 208 3.47 13.43 -1.10
N VAL A 209 3.91 14.60 -1.54
CA VAL A 209 3.99 15.82 -0.72
C VAL A 209 2.60 16.38 -0.49
N VAL A 210 2.30 16.70 0.77
CA VAL A 210 0.96 17.12 1.23
C VAL A 210 1.07 18.22 2.28
N PRO A 211 0.00 19.00 2.51
CA PRO A 211 -0.08 19.91 3.65
C PRO A 211 0.11 19.18 4.99
N ASP A 212 0.71 19.88 5.96
CA ASP A 212 0.89 19.35 7.31
C ASP A 212 -0.47 18.99 7.95
N GLY A 213 -0.51 17.90 8.72
CA GLY A 213 -1.75 17.36 9.30
C GLY A 213 -2.63 16.54 8.34
N SER A 214 -2.25 16.38 7.08
CA SER A 214 -2.96 15.49 6.15
C SER A 214 -2.94 14.03 6.61
N MET A 215 -3.98 13.28 6.28
CA MET A 215 -4.17 11.88 6.68
C MET A 215 -4.36 10.98 5.47
N ALA A 216 -3.69 9.83 5.51
CA ALA A 216 -3.92 8.69 4.62
C ALA A 216 -3.52 7.46 5.44
N ARG A 217 -4.45 6.85 6.19
CA ARG A 217 -4.14 5.85 7.22
C ARG A 217 -4.13 4.40 6.73
N LYS A 218 -4.79 4.10 5.62
CA LYS A 218 -4.94 2.73 5.09
C LYS A 218 -3.66 2.27 4.41
N ARG A 219 -3.24 1.02 4.64
CA ARG A 219 -2.03 0.42 4.07
C ARG A 219 -2.26 -1.07 3.81
N VAL A 220 -1.64 -1.59 2.75
CA VAL A 220 -1.37 -3.02 2.64
C VAL A 220 -0.10 -3.33 3.43
N GLY A 221 -0.19 -4.23 4.41
CA GLY A 221 0.94 -4.59 5.29
C GLY A 221 1.07 -3.69 6.52
N MET A 222 2.28 -3.60 7.07
CA MET A 222 2.57 -2.93 8.35
C MET A 222 3.29 -1.57 8.21
N GLY A 223 3.25 -0.96 7.02
CA GLY A 223 3.90 0.34 6.78
C GLY A 223 3.31 1.46 7.65
N SER A 224 4.14 2.44 8.04
CA SER A 224 3.67 3.58 8.82
C SER A 224 2.77 4.51 7.99
N ALA A 225 1.71 5.02 8.62
CA ALA A 225 0.86 6.05 8.04
C ALA A 225 1.25 7.48 8.45
N ALA A 226 2.27 7.64 9.30
CA ALA A 226 2.70 8.94 9.78
C ALA A 226 3.29 9.79 8.63
N LEU A 227 3.06 11.11 8.70
CA LEU A 227 3.75 12.05 7.83
C LEU A 227 5.24 12.09 8.16
N VAL A 228 6.06 12.02 7.11
CA VAL A 228 7.50 12.19 7.18
C VAL A 228 7.86 13.63 6.86
N ALA A 229 8.87 14.17 7.53
CA ALA A 229 9.39 15.50 7.27
C ALA A 229 10.55 15.47 6.26
N GLY A 230 10.62 16.49 5.40
CA GLY A 230 11.73 16.75 4.51
C GLY A 230 12.17 18.21 4.58
N TRP A 231 13.34 18.48 4.03
CA TRP A 231 13.81 19.83 3.74
C TRP A 231 13.47 20.21 2.29
N PHE A 232 12.95 21.40 2.10
CA PHE A 232 12.69 22.03 0.81
C PHE A 232 13.13 23.50 0.89
N LYS A 233 14.23 23.85 0.24
CA LYS A 233 14.73 25.24 0.15
C LYS A 233 14.81 25.93 1.53
N GLY A 234 15.31 25.21 2.54
CA GLY A 234 15.41 25.71 3.93
C GLY A 234 14.11 25.69 4.74
N GLN A 235 13.01 25.23 4.16
CA GLN A 235 11.71 25.05 4.81
C GLN A 235 11.42 23.56 5.07
N VAL A 236 10.56 23.27 6.02
CA VAL A 236 10.07 21.91 6.28
C VAL A 236 8.84 21.62 5.42
N VAL A 237 8.87 20.47 4.75
CA VAL A 237 7.76 19.92 3.98
C VAL A 237 7.30 18.59 4.60
N LYS A 238 6.06 18.18 4.32
CA LYS A 238 5.49 16.90 4.76
C LYS A 238 5.13 16.03 3.55
N TYR A 239 5.35 14.73 3.69
CA TYR A 239 4.93 13.74 2.69
C TYR A 239 4.50 12.44 3.35
N PHE A 240 3.61 11.70 2.67
CA PHE A 240 3.34 10.31 3.02
C PHE A 240 4.47 9.40 2.55
N THR A 241 4.54 8.18 3.07
CA THR A 241 5.33 7.10 2.45
C THR A 241 4.42 5.92 2.16
N PHE A 242 4.52 5.40 0.94
CA PHE A 242 3.85 4.21 0.45
C PHE A 242 4.91 3.14 0.14
N GLU A 243 4.86 2.03 0.89
CA GLU A 243 5.88 0.97 0.92
C GLU A 243 5.29 -0.39 0.52
N GLU A 244 4.10 -0.41 -0.08
CA GLU A 244 3.43 -1.64 -0.53
C GLU A 244 4.27 -2.42 -1.55
N ARG A 245 5.20 -1.74 -2.24
CA ARG A 245 6.14 -2.35 -3.18
C ARG A 245 7.42 -1.54 -3.35
N ALA A 246 8.56 -2.22 -3.28
CA ALA A 246 9.84 -1.64 -3.65
C ALA A 246 9.93 -1.43 -5.18
N LEU A 247 10.25 -0.21 -5.58
CA LEU A 247 10.46 0.18 -6.98
C LEU A 247 11.94 0.48 -7.23
N ALA A 248 12.40 0.19 -8.44
CA ALA A 248 13.78 0.39 -8.88
C ALA A 248 13.78 0.80 -10.35
N GLY A 249 14.85 1.44 -10.80
CA GLY A 249 15.00 1.94 -12.17
C GLY A 249 15.22 3.44 -12.23
N ALA A 250 15.36 3.93 -13.47
CA ALA A 250 15.38 5.36 -13.78
C ALA A 250 13.95 5.93 -13.99
N THR A 251 12.97 5.07 -14.27
CA THR A 251 11.58 5.43 -14.51
C THR A 251 10.65 4.55 -13.69
N VAL A 252 9.47 5.08 -13.37
CA VAL A 252 8.42 4.34 -12.68
C VAL A 252 7.68 3.46 -13.71
N PRO A 253 7.69 2.12 -13.58
CA PRO A 253 6.95 1.26 -14.50
C PRO A 253 5.45 1.44 -14.25
N PRO A 254 4.61 1.60 -15.28
CA PRO A 254 3.17 1.63 -15.08
C PRO A 254 2.56 0.21 -15.02
N SER A 255 1.52 0.02 -14.20
CA SER A 255 0.65 -1.16 -14.23
C SER A 255 -0.70 -0.81 -14.87
N PRO A 256 -1.33 -1.68 -15.67
CA PRO A 256 -2.65 -1.36 -16.23
C PRO A 256 -3.76 -1.26 -15.17
N ILE A 257 -4.64 -0.28 -15.33
CA ILE A 257 -5.98 -0.23 -14.72
C ILE A 257 -7.01 -0.15 -15.83
N TYR A 258 -8.13 -0.85 -15.66
CA TYR A 258 -9.31 -0.75 -16.53
C TYR A 258 -10.43 -0.05 -15.76
N VAL A 259 -11.01 1.01 -16.31
CA VAL A 259 -11.98 1.87 -15.61
C VAL A 259 -13.23 2.13 -16.43
N GLN A 260 -14.33 2.42 -15.75
CA GLN A 260 -15.60 2.83 -16.34
C GLN A 260 -16.14 4.07 -15.63
N PHE A 261 -16.71 5.00 -16.39
CA PHE A 261 -17.23 6.28 -15.87
C PHE A 261 -18.75 6.31 -15.91
N ASN A 262 -19.41 7.21 -15.17
CA ASN A 262 -20.88 7.31 -15.22
C ASN A 262 -21.39 7.60 -16.63
N VAL A 263 -20.63 8.39 -17.39
CA VAL A 263 -20.89 8.68 -18.80
C VAL A 263 -19.64 8.35 -19.62
N ASN A 264 -19.79 7.57 -20.71
CA ASN A 264 -18.66 7.21 -21.58
C ASN A 264 -17.96 8.47 -22.11
N PRO A 265 -16.63 8.47 -22.28
CA PRO A 265 -15.85 9.65 -22.67
C PRO A 265 -16.18 10.20 -24.07
N ASP A 266 -16.80 9.40 -24.94
CA ASP A 266 -17.26 9.82 -26.27
C ASP A 266 -18.62 10.56 -26.24
N GLN A 267 -19.25 10.66 -25.07
CA GLN A 267 -20.54 11.32 -24.87
C GLN A 267 -20.39 12.69 -24.17
N PRO A 268 -21.32 13.64 -24.38
CA PRO A 268 -21.30 14.92 -23.69
C PRO A 268 -21.28 14.78 -22.16
N GLY A 269 -20.32 15.45 -21.50
CA GLY A 269 -20.11 15.34 -20.05
C GLY A 269 -19.45 14.02 -19.60
N GLY A 270 -18.92 13.25 -20.55
CA GLY A 270 -18.27 11.97 -20.32
C GLY A 270 -16.90 12.02 -19.67
N GLY A 271 -16.43 10.85 -19.24
CA GLY A 271 -15.08 10.67 -18.71
C GLY A 271 -14.95 11.00 -17.21
N PRO A 272 -13.73 11.33 -16.74
CA PRO A 272 -13.43 11.48 -15.31
C PRO A 272 -14.34 12.45 -14.55
N GLY A 273 -14.76 13.55 -15.18
CA GLY A 273 -15.65 14.55 -14.56
C GLY A 273 -17.04 14.00 -14.23
N SER A 274 -17.49 12.92 -14.88
CA SER A 274 -18.75 12.26 -14.55
C SER A 274 -18.65 11.37 -13.30
N GLY A 275 -17.45 11.09 -12.80
CA GLY A 275 -17.19 10.11 -11.74
C GLY A 275 -17.15 8.68 -12.26
N PHE A 276 -16.69 7.74 -11.42
CA PHE A 276 -16.69 6.32 -11.76
C PHE A 276 -18.09 5.72 -11.71
N LYS A 277 -18.35 4.76 -12.60
CA LYS A 277 -19.58 3.97 -12.56
C LYS A 277 -19.54 3.01 -11.38
N THR A 278 -20.63 2.95 -10.61
CA THR A 278 -20.76 2.08 -9.44
C THR A 278 -21.99 1.18 -9.51
N GLU A 279 -21.97 0.10 -8.73
CA GLU A 279 -23.15 -0.70 -8.47
C GLU A 279 -24.23 0.14 -7.77
N MET A 280 -25.50 -0.21 -8.00
CA MET A 280 -26.63 0.50 -7.41
C MET A 280 -26.58 0.42 -5.88
N GLY A 281 -26.59 1.57 -5.21
CA GLY A 281 -26.60 1.66 -3.75
C GLY A 281 -25.27 1.35 -3.06
N SER A 282 -24.16 1.26 -3.81
CA SER A 282 -22.83 1.02 -3.24
C SER A 282 -21.75 1.90 -3.89
N SER A 283 -20.58 1.99 -3.25
CA SER A 283 -19.38 2.64 -3.80
C SER A 283 -18.50 1.69 -4.63
N GLN A 284 -18.93 0.44 -4.83
CA GLN A 284 -18.18 -0.55 -5.59
C GLN A 284 -18.18 -0.18 -7.07
N THR A 285 -17.00 0.12 -7.62
CA THR A 285 -16.79 0.21 -9.06
C THR A 285 -16.44 -1.16 -9.63
N HIS A 286 -16.49 -1.30 -10.96
CA HIS A 286 -15.84 -2.40 -11.66
C HIS A 286 -14.50 -1.99 -12.28
N ASN A 287 -13.82 -1.01 -11.66
CA ASN A 287 -12.46 -0.68 -12.04
C ASN A 287 -11.54 -1.85 -11.66
N VAL A 288 -10.79 -2.39 -12.61
CA VAL A 288 -9.97 -3.59 -12.40
C VAL A 288 -8.49 -3.26 -12.46
N VAL A 289 -7.76 -3.47 -11.36
CA VAL A 289 -6.29 -3.39 -11.33
C VAL A 289 -5.69 -4.66 -11.90
N ALA A 290 -4.68 -4.53 -12.77
CA ALA A 290 -4.03 -5.69 -13.37
C ALA A 290 -3.04 -6.39 -12.43
N THR A 291 -2.60 -5.73 -11.36
CA THR A 291 -1.63 -6.24 -10.40
C THR A 291 -1.94 -5.75 -8.99
N LEU A 292 -1.57 -6.52 -7.97
CA LEU A 292 -1.63 -6.19 -6.55
C LEU A 292 -0.24 -6.13 -5.91
N PRO A 293 -0.04 -5.49 -4.75
CA PRO A 293 1.28 -5.32 -4.13
C PRO A 293 2.16 -6.58 -4.01
N GLN A 294 1.55 -7.75 -3.81
CA GLN A 294 2.26 -9.04 -3.78
C GLN A 294 2.87 -9.44 -5.14
N ASP A 295 2.32 -8.95 -6.24
CA ASP A 295 2.70 -9.36 -7.59
C ASP A 295 4.04 -8.75 -8.00
N ALA A 296 4.85 -9.53 -8.72
CA ALA A 296 6.18 -9.14 -9.16
C ALA A 296 6.19 -7.80 -9.95
N ALA A 297 5.16 -7.62 -10.77
CA ALA A 297 4.98 -6.53 -11.71
C ALA A 297 4.15 -5.35 -11.16
N TYR A 298 3.82 -5.35 -9.86
CA TYR A 298 3.03 -4.28 -9.29
C TYR A 298 3.73 -2.93 -9.31
N SER A 299 2.96 -1.92 -9.67
CA SER A 299 3.28 -0.51 -9.50
C SER A 299 2.03 0.25 -9.04
N PRO A 300 2.18 1.23 -8.13
CA PRO A 300 1.11 2.17 -7.81
C PRO A 300 0.91 3.24 -8.90
N LEU A 301 1.82 3.36 -9.88
CA LEU A 301 1.58 4.20 -11.06
C LEU A 301 0.78 3.40 -12.09
N TRP A 302 -0.44 3.82 -12.39
CA TRP A 302 -1.32 3.07 -13.29
C TRP A 302 -1.52 3.72 -14.64
N SER A 303 -1.46 2.93 -15.71
CA SER A 303 -1.87 3.35 -17.05
C SER A 303 -3.36 3.07 -17.26
N VAL A 304 -4.13 4.12 -17.49
CA VAL A 304 -5.60 4.08 -17.51
C VAL A 304 -6.14 3.61 -18.85
N ASN A 305 -6.93 2.55 -18.83
CA ASN A 305 -7.68 2.04 -19.99
C ASN A 305 -9.18 2.19 -19.69
N VAL A 306 -9.90 2.89 -20.54
CA VAL A 306 -11.32 3.18 -20.37
C VAL A 306 -12.14 2.14 -21.13
N LEU A 307 -12.96 1.39 -20.41
CA LEU A 307 -13.88 0.42 -20.98
C LEU A 307 -15.22 1.08 -21.32
N ASP A 308 -15.95 0.50 -22.27
CA ASP A 308 -17.33 0.88 -22.56
C ASP A 308 -18.25 0.49 -21.38
N ASN A 309 -19.11 1.41 -20.96
CA ASN A 309 -20.16 1.17 -19.97
C ASN A 309 -21.09 0.00 -20.30
N ALA A 310 -21.25 -0.36 -21.57
CA ALA A 310 -22.03 -1.54 -21.97
C ALA A 310 -21.48 -2.85 -21.35
N ALA A 311 -20.19 -2.90 -20.99
CA ALA A 311 -19.56 -4.07 -20.39
C ALA A 311 -19.62 -4.08 -18.85
N PHE A 312 -20.26 -3.09 -18.20
CA PHE A 312 -20.22 -2.97 -16.74
C PHE A 312 -20.66 -4.27 -16.05
N ASP A 313 -21.80 -4.85 -16.43
CA ASP A 313 -22.31 -6.04 -15.73
C ASP A 313 -21.46 -7.31 -15.94
N THR A 314 -20.63 -7.35 -16.99
CA THR A 314 -19.79 -8.51 -17.33
C THR A 314 -18.36 -8.40 -16.83
N VAL A 315 -17.86 -7.20 -16.55
CA VAL A 315 -16.52 -6.98 -15.99
C VAL A 315 -16.53 -7.34 -14.50
N LYS A 316 -15.78 -8.38 -14.14
CA LYS A 316 -15.68 -8.92 -12.78
C LYS A 316 -14.26 -9.19 -12.31
N ASN A 317 -13.28 -9.19 -13.22
CA ASN A 317 -11.88 -9.51 -12.96
C ASN A 317 -11.02 -9.08 -14.16
N LEU A 318 -9.71 -9.34 -14.12
CA LEU A 318 -8.80 -8.90 -15.19
C LEU A 318 -9.11 -9.55 -16.53
N ALA A 319 -9.44 -10.85 -16.53
CA ALA A 319 -9.74 -11.58 -17.76
C ALA A 319 -10.97 -11.00 -18.48
N THR A 320 -12.03 -10.68 -17.73
CA THR A 320 -13.25 -10.07 -18.30
C THR A 320 -13.04 -8.61 -18.67
N ALA A 321 -12.24 -7.85 -17.92
CA ALA A 321 -11.86 -6.48 -18.28
C ALA A 321 -11.05 -6.42 -19.59
N GLN A 322 -10.12 -7.36 -19.79
CA GLN A 322 -9.30 -7.44 -21.00
C GLN A 322 -10.09 -7.89 -22.24
N ALA A 323 -11.18 -8.63 -22.04
CA ALA A 323 -12.09 -9.04 -23.11
C ALA A 323 -13.15 -7.97 -23.46
N ALA A 324 -13.33 -6.95 -22.61
CA ALA A 324 -14.33 -5.91 -22.79
C ALA A 324 -13.90 -4.88 -23.86
N PRO A 325 -14.86 -4.23 -24.57
CA PRO A 325 -14.56 -3.15 -25.48
C PRO A 325 -13.88 -1.96 -24.78
N VAL A 326 -12.78 -1.48 -25.38
CA VAL A 326 -11.98 -0.35 -24.87
C VAL A 326 -12.28 0.89 -25.70
N LEU A 327 -12.69 1.98 -25.03
CA LEU A 327 -12.92 3.30 -25.64
C LEU A 327 -11.67 4.16 -25.70
N GLY A 328 -10.70 3.91 -24.82
CA GLY A 328 -9.39 4.56 -24.86
C GLY A 328 -8.36 3.79 -24.04
N ALA A 329 -7.18 3.53 -24.60
CA ALA A 329 -6.10 2.83 -23.93
C ALA A 329 -4.98 3.80 -23.55
N GLY A 330 -4.41 3.63 -22.35
CA GLY A 330 -3.30 4.46 -21.85
C GLY A 330 -3.58 5.96 -21.83
N VAL A 331 -4.81 6.38 -21.54
CA VAL A 331 -5.25 7.79 -21.66
C VAL A 331 -4.62 8.72 -20.62
N ALA A 332 -4.12 8.16 -19.51
CA ALA A 332 -3.41 8.87 -18.46
C ALA A 332 -2.54 7.90 -17.64
N THR A 333 -1.59 8.44 -16.88
CA THR A 333 -0.87 7.72 -15.83
C THR A 333 -1.16 8.34 -14.47
N VAL A 334 -1.68 7.57 -13.51
CA VAL A 334 -2.16 8.06 -12.21
C VAL A 334 -1.46 7.38 -11.04
N ASN A 335 -1.12 8.11 -9.99
CA ASN A 335 -0.55 7.52 -8.76
C ASN A 335 -1.68 7.05 -7.84
N CYS A 336 -1.90 5.74 -7.78
CA CYS A 336 -2.97 5.11 -7.03
C CYS A 336 -2.45 3.90 -6.24
N PRO A 337 -1.81 4.10 -5.08
CA PRO A 337 -1.35 2.99 -4.25
C PRO A 337 -2.55 2.16 -3.75
N VAL A 338 -2.44 0.83 -3.83
CA VAL A 338 -3.43 -0.09 -3.26
C VAL A 338 -3.22 -0.12 -1.76
N VAL A 339 -4.28 0.17 -1.01
CA VAL A 339 -4.24 0.30 0.44
C VAL A 339 -5.15 -0.67 1.18
N GLY A 340 -5.97 -1.40 0.43
CA GLY A 340 -6.71 -2.55 0.90
C GLY A 340 -6.90 -3.55 -0.23
N ALA A 341 -6.71 -4.82 0.07
CA ALA A 341 -7.16 -5.91 -0.78
C ALA A 341 -7.84 -6.93 0.13
N GLN A 342 -9.14 -7.15 -0.09
CA GLN A 342 -9.78 -8.31 0.49
C GLN A 342 -9.23 -9.55 -0.22
N ALA A 343 -9.18 -10.69 0.47
CA ALA A 343 -9.07 -11.95 -0.24
C ALA A 343 -10.23 -12.04 -1.24
N ALA A 344 -10.00 -12.65 -2.41
CA ALA A 344 -11.10 -12.93 -3.33
C ALA A 344 -12.19 -13.66 -2.55
N ALA A 345 -13.45 -13.23 -2.72
CA ALA A 345 -14.55 -13.96 -2.14
C ALA A 345 -14.51 -15.37 -2.73
N GLU A 346 -14.16 -16.34 -1.89
CA GLU A 346 -14.14 -17.72 -2.30
C GLU A 346 -15.54 -18.12 -2.78
N PRO A 347 -15.64 -18.89 -3.87
CA PRO A 347 -16.93 -19.33 -4.36
C PRO A 347 -17.68 -20.09 -3.26
N ALA A 348 -18.94 -19.74 -3.03
CA ALA A 348 -19.78 -20.48 -2.11
C ALA A 348 -19.93 -21.92 -2.60
N VAL A 349 -19.70 -22.89 -1.72
CA VAL A 349 -19.86 -24.30 -2.05
C VAL A 349 -21.37 -24.61 -2.17
N PRO A 350 -21.87 -25.03 -3.35
CA PRO A 350 -23.30 -25.32 -3.50
C PRO A 350 -23.75 -26.51 -2.65
N THR A 351 -24.99 -26.48 -2.19
CA THR A 351 -25.61 -27.54 -1.37
C THR A 351 -26.72 -28.28 -2.11
N THR A 352 -26.62 -28.34 -3.45
CA THR A 352 -27.45 -29.19 -4.30
C THR A 352 -26.55 -30.01 -5.21
N ALA A 353 -26.85 -31.29 -5.43
CA ALA A 353 -25.96 -32.18 -6.15
C ALA A 353 -25.58 -31.71 -7.57
N ALA A 354 -26.53 -31.16 -8.33
CA ALA A 354 -26.26 -30.72 -9.70
C ALA A 354 -25.28 -29.53 -9.75
N ALA A 355 -25.52 -28.52 -8.89
CA ALA A 355 -24.64 -27.36 -8.81
C ALA A 355 -23.29 -27.73 -8.20
N LEU A 356 -23.28 -28.58 -7.16
CA LEU A 356 -22.06 -29.02 -6.50
C LEU A 356 -21.19 -29.87 -7.43
N LYS A 357 -21.77 -30.80 -8.19
CA LYS A 357 -21.02 -31.58 -9.18
C LYS A 357 -20.36 -30.69 -10.23
N THR A 358 -21.09 -29.70 -10.75
CA THR A 358 -20.54 -28.71 -11.70
C THR A 358 -19.39 -27.89 -11.08
N PHE A 359 -19.54 -27.50 -9.82
CA PHE A 359 -18.50 -26.79 -9.06
C PHE A 359 -17.24 -27.65 -8.85
N LEU A 360 -17.40 -28.94 -8.55
CA LEU A 360 -16.30 -29.88 -8.35
C LEU A 360 -15.56 -30.18 -9.67
N GLU A 361 -16.30 -30.45 -10.74
CA GLU A 361 -15.71 -30.76 -12.06
C GLU A 361 -15.00 -29.56 -12.68
N SER A 362 -15.48 -28.34 -12.44
CA SER A 362 -14.79 -27.12 -12.86
C SER A 362 -13.56 -26.78 -11.99
N GLY A 363 -13.38 -27.46 -10.86
CA GLY A 363 -12.28 -27.21 -9.94
C GLY A 363 -12.45 -25.94 -9.09
N GLY A 364 -13.69 -25.47 -8.86
CA GLY A 364 -13.97 -24.24 -8.14
C GLY A 364 -13.44 -24.19 -6.70
N TYR A 365 -13.20 -25.35 -6.08
CA TYR A 365 -12.59 -25.48 -4.75
C TYR A 365 -11.06 -25.33 -4.74
N LYS A 366 -10.40 -25.32 -5.89
CA LYS A 366 -8.92 -25.30 -5.95
C LYS A 366 -8.31 -23.96 -5.52
N THR A 367 -9.13 -22.93 -5.38
CA THR A 367 -8.74 -21.63 -4.78
C THR A 367 -8.69 -21.69 -3.26
N PHE A 368 -9.29 -22.70 -2.64
CA PHE A 368 -9.32 -22.87 -1.20
C PHE A 368 -7.95 -23.30 -0.67
N LYS A 369 -7.72 -23.08 0.63
CA LYS A 369 -6.52 -23.55 1.31
C LYS A 369 -6.45 -25.08 1.25
N ALA A 370 -5.37 -25.63 0.73
CA ALA A 370 -5.20 -27.06 0.52
C ALA A 370 -4.10 -27.66 1.39
N GLU A 371 -4.26 -28.93 1.74
CA GLU A 371 -3.16 -29.73 2.28
C GLU A 371 -1.98 -29.74 1.29
N PRO A 372 -0.73 -29.73 1.77
CA PRO A 372 0.45 -29.62 0.90
C PRO A 372 0.60 -30.84 -0.03
N MET A 373 0.11 -32.01 0.38
CA MET A 373 0.15 -33.23 -0.40
C MET A 373 -1.00 -34.17 -0.05
N ALA A 374 -1.35 -35.07 -0.98
CA ALA A 374 -2.30 -36.14 -0.70
C ALA A 374 -1.69 -37.18 0.25
N HIS A 375 -2.50 -37.70 1.17
CA HIS A 375 -2.08 -38.67 2.19
C HIS A 375 -3.18 -39.71 2.45
N ALA A 376 -2.85 -40.79 3.16
CA ALA A 376 -3.86 -41.75 3.62
C ALA A 376 -4.79 -41.07 4.64
N SER A 377 -6.10 -41.18 4.42
CA SER A 377 -7.12 -40.76 5.37
C SER A 377 -7.10 -41.68 6.59
N THR A 378 -7.33 -41.11 7.77
CA THR A 378 -7.58 -41.89 8.99
C THR A 378 -8.93 -42.62 8.92
N GLY A 379 -9.85 -42.14 8.07
CA GLY A 379 -11.19 -42.72 7.86
C GLY A 379 -11.32 -43.53 6.56
N PRO A 380 -12.53 -43.95 6.18
CA PRO A 380 -12.77 -44.93 5.10
C PRO A 380 -12.46 -44.41 3.68
N HIS A 381 -12.10 -43.15 3.53
CA HIS A 381 -11.96 -42.45 2.25
C HIS A 381 -10.64 -42.75 1.47
N GLY A 382 -9.84 -43.73 1.89
CA GLY A 382 -8.62 -44.12 1.18
C GLY A 382 -7.55 -43.02 1.18
N LYS A 383 -6.94 -42.72 0.02
CA LYS A 383 -5.96 -41.63 -0.14
C LYS A 383 -6.68 -40.34 -0.54
N VAL A 384 -6.36 -39.24 0.15
CA VAL A 384 -7.12 -38.00 0.07
C VAL A 384 -6.23 -36.77 0.06
N ARG A 385 -6.74 -35.67 -0.51
CA ARG A 385 -6.21 -34.31 -0.31
C ARG A 385 -7.37 -33.37 0.00
N THR A 386 -7.24 -32.63 1.08
CA THR A 386 -8.32 -31.82 1.62
C THR A 386 -8.09 -30.35 1.31
N TYR A 387 -9.17 -29.67 0.92
CA TYR A 387 -9.28 -28.25 0.69
C TYR A 387 -10.30 -27.70 1.69
N VAL A 388 -9.99 -26.58 2.32
CA VAL A 388 -10.87 -25.91 3.29
C VAL A 388 -11.01 -24.45 2.90
N ASN A 389 -12.25 -23.99 2.84
CA ASN A 389 -12.52 -22.60 2.54
C ASN A 389 -12.01 -21.69 3.68
N ALA A 390 -11.79 -20.41 3.41
CA ALA A 390 -11.22 -19.42 4.32
C ALA A 390 -11.98 -19.36 5.65
N SER A 391 -13.31 -19.53 5.60
CA SER A 391 -14.18 -19.58 6.78
C SER A 391 -13.82 -20.75 7.71
N LEU A 392 -13.68 -21.96 7.16
CA LEU A 392 -13.27 -23.13 7.93
C LEU A 392 -11.80 -23.05 8.35
N ALA A 393 -10.91 -22.58 7.47
CA ALA A 393 -9.49 -22.44 7.76
C ALA A 393 -9.23 -21.51 8.96
N ALA A 394 -9.90 -20.35 9.00
CA ALA A 394 -9.80 -19.41 10.11
C ALA A 394 -10.32 -20.00 11.42
N ALA A 395 -11.45 -20.71 11.39
CA ALA A 395 -12.03 -21.34 12.57
C ALA A 395 -11.13 -22.46 13.13
N LEU A 396 -10.52 -23.27 12.25
CA LEU A 396 -9.57 -24.32 12.64
C LEU A 396 -8.30 -23.73 13.25
N ALA A 397 -7.74 -22.66 12.66
CA ALA A 397 -6.56 -21.98 13.18
C ALA A 397 -6.82 -21.34 14.56
N ALA A 398 -8.03 -20.83 14.80
CA ALA A 398 -8.45 -20.29 16.09
C ALA A 398 -8.76 -21.38 17.14
N GLY A 399 -8.72 -22.66 16.76
CA GLY A 399 -9.05 -23.78 17.66
C GLY A 399 -10.54 -23.84 18.03
N GLY A 400 -11.42 -23.25 17.22
CA GLY A 400 -12.86 -23.16 17.49
C GLY A 400 -13.52 -24.52 17.70
N THR A 401 -14.47 -24.59 18.64
CA THR A 401 -15.27 -25.79 18.93
C THR A 401 -16.63 -25.80 18.24
N ASN A 402 -16.96 -24.72 17.53
CA ASN A 402 -18.11 -24.58 16.62
C ASN A 402 -17.62 -23.85 15.37
N HIS A 403 -18.13 -24.21 14.20
CA HIS A 403 -17.73 -23.60 12.93
C HIS A 403 -18.85 -22.70 12.35
N PRO A 404 -18.49 -21.60 11.67
CA PRO A 404 -19.47 -20.67 11.12
C PRO A 404 -20.27 -21.29 9.96
N VAL A 405 -21.51 -20.82 9.76
CA VAL A 405 -22.31 -21.15 8.57
C VAL A 405 -21.53 -20.78 7.31
N GLY A 406 -21.56 -21.66 6.31
CA GLY A 406 -20.77 -21.56 5.08
C GLY A 406 -19.36 -22.13 5.20
N ALA A 407 -18.89 -22.55 6.38
CA ALA A 407 -17.65 -23.32 6.51
C ALA A 407 -17.75 -24.62 5.70
N ALA A 408 -16.77 -24.90 4.86
CA ALA A 408 -16.81 -26.02 3.95
C ALA A 408 -15.45 -26.69 3.77
N SER A 409 -15.48 -27.99 3.51
CA SER A 409 -14.33 -28.77 3.11
C SER A 409 -14.66 -29.61 1.87
N VAL A 410 -13.73 -29.64 0.93
CA VAL A 410 -13.75 -30.53 -0.24
C VAL A 410 -12.54 -31.45 -0.15
N LYS A 411 -12.78 -32.75 -0.23
CA LYS A 411 -11.75 -33.77 -0.15
C LYS A 411 -11.70 -34.51 -1.48
N GLU A 412 -10.59 -34.38 -2.20
CA GLU A 412 -10.29 -35.19 -3.38
C GLU A 412 -10.04 -36.63 -2.94
N LEU A 413 -10.68 -37.60 -3.60
CA LEU A 413 -10.55 -39.03 -3.33
C LEU A 413 -9.71 -39.68 -4.43
N PHE A 414 -8.61 -40.33 -4.07
CA PHE A 414 -7.64 -40.91 -5.02
C PHE A 414 -7.67 -42.44 -5.03
N GLY A 415 -7.54 -43.01 -6.22
CA GLY A 415 -7.36 -44.44 -6.46
C GLY A 415 -5.89 -44.82 -6.67
N SER A 416 -5.65 -45.97 -7.30
CA SER A 416 -4.31 -46.39 -7.73
C SER A 416 -3.68 -45.37 -8.69
N ASN A 417 -2.36 -45.18 -8.59
CA ASN A 417 -1.56 -44.24 -9.40
C ASN A 417 -1.96 -42.76 -9.24
N ASP A 418 -2.51 -42.38 -8.08
CA ASP A 418 -2.90 -41.00 -7.77
C ASP A 418 -3.94 -40.42 -8.74
N ALA A 419 -4.72 -41.30 -9.39
CA ALA A 419 -5.86 -40.89 -10.21
C ALA A 419 -6.99 -40.38 -9.31
N LEU A 420 -7.51 -39.19 -9.60
CA LEU A 420 -8.71 -38.65 -8.96
C LEU A 420 -9.92 -39.50 -9.32
N ARG A 421 -10.64 -40.00 -8.31
CA ARG A 421 -11.80 -40.91 -8.45
C ARG A 421 -13.12 -40.24 -8.05
N GLY A 422 -13.05 -39.15 -7.30
CA GLY A 422 -14.24 -38.48 -6.79
C GLY A 422 -13.94 -37.44 -5.71
N TRP A 423 -15.01 -37.03 -5.01
CA TRP A 423 -14.95 -36.01 -3.98
C TRP A 423 -15.87 -36.35 -2.81
N ALA A 424 -15.44 -36.00 -1.60
CA ALA A 424 -16.30 -35.90 -0.42
C ALA A 424 -16.37 -34.44 0.04
N VAL A 425 -17.55 -33.95 0.40
CA VAL A 425 -17.82 -32.56 0.71
C VAL A 425 -18.66 -32.47 1.98
N LEU A 426 -18.30 -31.52 2.84
CA LEU A 426 -19.13 -31.07 3.95
C LEU A 426 -19.32 -29.55 3.86
N VAL A 427 -20.54 -29.08 4.15
CA VAL A 427 -20.86 -27.65 4.23
C VAL A 427 -21.71 -27.40 5.47
N LYS A 428 -21.28 -26.50 6.35
CA LYS A 428 -22.06 -26.04 7.50
C LYS A 428 -23.20 -25.14 7.01
N THR A 429 -24.44 -25.56 7.18
CA THR A 429 -25.63 -24.82 6.70
C THR A 429 -26.42 -24.15 7.82
N GLU A 430 -26.23 -24.59 9.08
CA GLU A 430 -26.87 -23.99 10.25
C GLU A 430 -25.85 -23.67 11.35
N ALA A 431 -26.14 -22.66 12.18
CA ALA A 431 -25.23 -22.24 13.25
C ALA A 431 -25.03 -23.33 14.32
N ALA A 432 -26.07 -24.11 14.62
CA ALA A 432 -26.01 -25.25 15.51
C ALA A 432 -25.78 -26.54 14.73
N SER A 433 -25.01 -27.47 15.27
CA SER A 433 -24.75 -28.76 14.60
C SER A 433 -25.89 -29.75 14.69
N ASN A 434 -26.74 -29.65 15.71
CA ASN A 434 -27.98 -30.41 15.84
C ASN A 434 -27.83 -31.92 15.54
N GLY A 435 -26.80 -32.57 16.09
CA GLY A 435 -26.57 -34.00 15.82
C GLY A 435 -26.08 -34.32 14.39
N GLY A 436 -25.48 -33.34 13.71
CA GLY A 436 -25.07 -33.42 12.30
C GLY A 436 -26.09 -32.84 11.33
N GLN A 437 -27.31 -32.51 11.80
CA GLN A 437 -28.37 -31.90 10.99
C GLN A 437 -28.08 -30.47 10.54
N GLY A 438 -27.05 -29.81 11.10
CA GLY A 438 -26.60 -28.49 10.64
C GLY A 438 -25.64 -28.52 9.46
N PHE A 439 -25.44 -29.68 8.82
CA PHE A 439 -24.50 -29.87 7.70
C PHE A 439 -25.16 -30.48 6.48
N TYR A 440 -24.78 -29.99 5.31
CA TYR A 440 -24.96 -30.68 4.04
C TYR A 440 -23.74 -31.58 3.77
N TRP A 441 -24.01 -32.82 3.37
CA TRP A 441 -23.01 -33.84 3.07
C TRP A 441 -23.16 -34.32 1.63
N TYR A 442 -22.03 -34.51 0.95
CA TYR A 442 -22.01 -35.06 -0.38
C TYR A 442 -20.79 -35.94 -0.58
N GLU A 443 -20.95 -37.10 -1.21
CA GLU A 443 -19.84 -37.93 -1.66
C GLU A 443 -20.18 -38.55 -3.01
N ILE A 444 -19.26 -38.43 -3.97
CA ILE A 444 -19.30 -39.10 -5.26
C ILE A 444 -17.99 -39.84 -5.47
N LEU A 445 -18.07 -41.09 -5.90
CA LEU A 445 -16.93 -41.94 -6.20
C LEU A 445 -17.24 -42.74 -7.47
N ASP A 446 -16.32 -42.72 -8.45
CA ASP A 446 -16.49 -43.45 -9.72
C ASP A 446 -17.79 -43.11 -10.47
N GLY A 447 -18.20 -41.85 -10.40
CA GLY A 447 -19.45 -41.39 -11.00
C GLY A 447 -20.72 -41.82 -10.24
N SER A 448 -20.60 -42.55 -9.13
CA SER A 448 -21.72 -42.97 -8.28
C SER A 448 -21.82 -42.10 -7.03
N VAL A 449 -23.00 -41.53 -6.78
CA VAL A 449 -23.25 -40.75 -5.56
C VAL A 449 -23.44 -41.70 -4.38
N VAL A 450 -22.58 -41.55 -3.37
CA VAL A 450 -22.59 -42.34 -2.13
C VAL A 450 -23.44 -41.66 -1.05
N ALA A 451 -23.38 -40.34 -0.99
CA ALA A 451 -24.16 -39.52 -0.08
C ALA A 451 -24.55 -38.19 -0.75
N ASP A 452 -25.75 -37.71 -0.48
CA ASP A 452 -26.23 -36.39 -0.89
C ASP A 452 -27.37 -35.98 0.04
N GLY A 453 -27.19 -34.91 0.81
CA GLY A 453 -28.28 -34.28 1.53
C GLY A 453 -27.91 -33.60 2.84
N GLN A 454 -28.93 -33.02 3.46
CA GLN A 454 -28.82 -32.43 4.78
C GLN A 454 -28.77 -33.53 5.86
N GLY A 455 -27.80 -33.46 6.77
CA GLY A 455 -27.68 -34.31 7.95
C GLY A 455 -27.60 -35.80 7.68
N VAL A 456 -26.99 -36.20 6.55
CA VAL A 456 -26.85 -37.61 6.16
C VAL A 456 -26.22 -38.42 7.28
N GLY A 457 -27.00 -39.35 7.86
CA GLY A 457 -26.63 -40.12 9.05
C GLY A 457 -25.37 -40.96 8.90
N LEU A 458 -25.12 -41.48 7.69
CA LEU A 458 -23.89 -42.22 7.36
C LEU A 458 -22.63 -41.37 7.62
N CYS A 459 -22.68 -40.11 7.21
CA CYS A 459 -21.57 -39.18 7.31
C CYS A 459 -21.47 -38.61 8.73
N SER A 460 -22.58 -38.08 9.26
CA SER A 460 -22.60 -37.43 10.57
C SER A 460 -22.20 -38.37 11.71
N SER A 461 -22.55 -39.65 11.63
CA SER A 461 -22.17 -40.64 12.66
C SER A 461 -20.65 -40.85 12.74
N CYS A 462 -19.96 -40.98 11.60
CA CYS A 462 -18.50 -41.13 11.57
C CYS A 462 -17.79 -39.83 11.97
N HIS A 463 -18.41 -38.69 11.63
CA HIS A 463 -17.87 -37.36 11.90
C HIS A 463 -18.12 -36.85 13.33
N ALA A 464 -18.98 -37.51 14.11
CA ALA A 464 -19.38 -37.07 15.45
C ALA A 464 -18.22 -36.88 16.44
N ALA A 465 -17.09 -37.56 16.23
CA ALA A 465 -15.88 -37.39 17.04
C ALA A 465 -15.06 -36.12 16.71
N GLY A 466 -15.38 -35.45 15.60
CA GLY A 466 -14.72 -34.23 15.17
C GLY A 466 -15.13 -33.01 15.99
N LYS A 467 -14.34 -31.94 15.91
CA LYS A 467 -14.74 -30.64 16.45
C LYS A 467 -15.82 -30.10 15.55
N ASP A 468 -17.04 -30.01 16.07
CA ASP A 468 -18.21 -29.62 15.29
C ASP A 468 -18.38 -30.46 14.02
N TYR A 469 -18.27 -31.78 14.12
CA TYR A 469 -18.33 -32.72 12.98
C TYR A 469 -17.21 -32.56 11.93
N VAL A 470 -16.25 -31.67 12.14
CA VAL A 470 -15.06 -31.53 11.29
C VAL A 470 -13.90 -32.34 11.88
N LEU A 471 -13.40 -33.28 11.09
CA LEU A 471 -12.24 -34.13 11.42
C LEU A 471 -10.94 -33.63 10.76
N THR A 472 -11.04 -32.63 9.89
CA THR A 472 -9.88 -32.02 9.22
C THR A 472 -9.09 -31.17 10.22
N PRO A 473 -7.79 -31.44 10.45
CA PRO A 473 -6.96 -30.63 11.32
C PRO A 473 -6.64 -29.27 10.69
N ALA A 474 -6.14 -28.32 11.49
CA ALA A 474 -5.51 -27.12 10.93
C ALA A 474 -4.18 -27.50 10.26
N PHE A 475 -3.92 -26.95 9.08
CA PHE A 475 -2.68 -27.08 8.32
C PHE A 475 -2.32 -25.76 7.67
#